data_AF-A0A4U5JWK0-F1
#
_entry.id   AF-A0A4U5JWK0-F1
#
_cell.length_a   1.000
_cell.length_b   1.000
_cell.length_c   1.000
_cell.angle_alpha   90.00
_cell.angle_beta   90.00
_cell.angle_gamma   90.00
#
_symmetry.space_group_name_H-M   'P 1'
#
loop_
_entity.id
_entity.type
_entity.pdbx_description
1 polymer ?
#
loop_
_entity_poly.entity_id
_entity_poly.type
_entity_poly.pdbx_seq_one_letter_code
_entity_poly.pdbx_strand_id
1 'polypeptide(L)'
;MPPAVALGEFAPADPGAEAATGKLTIEDMAIRGANGAAFVTERAAIVRGNDQYNAEARYADSMLIVPEQTVELRRVVERTLPEKSNADPFCGAGKTGYLAVSKVREGDTDVVKLMALQGEALPAASAPGVTLCKVFSYSSPAK
;
A
#
# COMPACT_ATOMS: atom_id res chain seq x y z
N MET A 1 -17.38 -2.17 7.93
CA MET A 1 -15.97 -1.88 7.64
C MET A 1 -15.34 -3.17 7.12
N PRO A 2 -14.62 -3.14 5.98
CA PRO A 2 -13.96 -4.34 5.46
C PRO A 2 -12.93 -4.91 6.46
N PRO A 3 -12.57 -6.20 6.41
CA PRO A 3 -11.52 -6.76 7.28
C PRO A 3 -10.13 -6.24 6.87
N ALA A 4 -9.19 -6.20 7.82
CA ALA A 4 -7.80 -5.89 7.51
C ALA A 4 -7.07 -7.12 6.95
N VAL A 5 -6.29 -6.94 5.89
CA VAL A 5 -5.46 -8.00 5.27
C VAL A 5 -4.12 -8.16 6.00
N ALA A 6 -3.58 -7.07 6.55
CA ALA A 6 -2.38 -7.07 7.37
C ALA A 6 -2.51 -6.04 8.49
N LEU A 7 -2.02 -6.42 9.68
CA LEU A 7 -1.86 -5.55 10.84
C LEU A 7 -0.55 -5.92 11.55
N GLY A 8 0.08 -4.94 12.17
CA GLY A 8 1.30 -5.11 12.93
C GLY A 8 2.51 -4.45 12.28
N GLU A 9 3.68 -4.91 12.68
CA GLU A 9 4.97 -4.34 12.28
C GLU A 9 5.65 -5.20 11.20
N PHE A 10 6.21 -4.53 10.20
CA PHE A 10 6.86 -5.17 9.06
C PHE A 10 8.19 -4.47 8.74
N ALA A 11 9.23 -5.26 8.45
CA ALA A 11 10.52 -4.77 8.01
C ALA A 11 10.49 -4.57 6.48
N PRO A 12 11.22 -3.58 5.93
CA PRO A 12 11.30 -3.41 4.49
C PRO A 12 12.01 -4.61 3.85
N ALA A 13 11.43 -5.11 2.76
CA ALA A 13 11.94 -6.25 2.00
C ALA A 13 12.63 -5.83 0.69
N ASP A 14 12.59 -4.54 0.34
CA ASP A 14 13.26 -3.98 -0.82
C ASP A 14 13.85 -2.57 -0.51
N PRO A 15 14.85 -2.11 -1.29
CA PRO A 15 15.47 -0.80 -1.06
C PRO A 15 14.51 0.40 -1.20
N GLY A 16 13.45 0.25 -2.00
CA GLY A 16 12.42 1.28 -2.14
C GLY A 16 11.59 1.43 -0.87
N ALA A 17 11.23 0.33 -0.22
CA ALA A 17 10.52 0.30 1.05
C ALA A 17 11.36 0.93 2.19
N GLU A 18 12.64 0.56 2.27
CA GLU A 18 13.60 1.15 3.23
C GLU A 18 13.69 2.66 3.05
N ALA A 19 13.87 3.13 1.82
CA ALA A 19 13.96 4.56 1.52
C ALA A 19 12.63 5.32 1.76
N ALA A 20 11.50 4.69 1.45
CA ALA A 20 10.18 5.30 1.58
C ALA A 20 9.78 5.48 3.05
N THR A 21 9.90 4.43 3.87
CA THR A 21 9.37 4.47 5.24
C THR A 21 10.27 3.81 6.28
N GLY A 22 11.24 3.00 5.86
CA GLY A 22 11.96 2.09 6.76
C GLY A 22 11.03 0.98 7.24
N LYS A 23 11.06 0.68 8.54
CA LYS A 23 10.07 -0.21 9.16
C LYS A 23 8.68 0.40 9.06
N LEU A 24 7.69 -0.43 8.73
CA LEU A 24 6.30 -0.04 8.54
C LEU A 24 5.42 -0.65 9.63
N THR A 25 4.56 0.16 10.23
CA THR A 25 3.49 -0.30 11.12
C THR A 25 2.15 -0.09 10.44
N ILE A 26 1.38 -1.17 10.29
CA ILE A 26 0.04 -1.16 9.72
C ILE A 26 -0.96 -1.31 10.88
N GLU A 27 -1.68 -0.24 11.15
CA GLU A 27 -2.73 -0.17 12.16
C GLU A 27 -4.10 -0.28 11.49
N ASP A 28 -5.16 -0.29 12.30
CA ASP A 28 -6.54 -0.35 11.80
C ASP A 28 -6.90 0.87 10.94
N MET A 29 -6.49 2.05 11.41
CA MET A 29 -6.85 3.38 10.85
C MET A 29 -5.62 4.17 10.38
N ALA A 30 -4.42 3.58 10.39
CA ALA A 30 -3.22 4.27 9.96
C ALA A 30 -2.14 3.33 9.42
N ILE A 31 -1.22 3.90 8.65
CA ILE A 31 0.04 3.28 8.24
C ILE A 31 1.17 4.25 8.61
N ARG A 32 2.17 3.77 9.35
CA ARG A 32 3.25 4.59 9.91
C ARG A 32 4.62 4.06 9.52
N GLY A 33 5.48 4.94 9.03
CA GLY A 33 6.88 4.67 8.77
C GLY A 33 7.77 5.04 9.95
N ALA A 34 8.89 4.34 10.11
CA ALA A 34 9.91 4.65 11.10
C ALA A 34 10.61 6.00 10.86
N ASN A 35 10.51 6.55 9.64
CA ASN A 35 11.04 7.88 9.29
C ASN A 35 10.10 9.04 9.66
N GLY A 36 9.05 8.78 10.45
CA GLY A 36 8.05 9.77 10.89
C GLY A 36 6.90 9.98 9.92
N ALA A 37 6.93 9.38 8.72
CA ALA A 37 5.79 9.42 7.81
C ALA A 37 4.56 8.72 8.40
N ALA A 38 3.39 9.30 8.23
CA ALA A 38 2.14 8.68 8.69
C ALA A 38 1.02 8.94 7.70
N PHE A 39 0.14 7.96 7.53
CA PHE A 39 -1.01 8.02 6.66
C PHE A 39 -2.22 7.60 7.50
N VAL A 40 -3.11 8.53 7.81
CA VAL A 40 -4.41 8.16 8.39
C VAL A 40 -5.27 7.64 7.25
N THR A 41 -5.89 6.49 7.46
CA THR A 41 -6.58 5.75 6.42
C THR A 41 -7.95 5.24 6.84
N GLU A 42 -8.86 5.14 5.88
CA GLU A 42 -10.14 4.46 5.99
C GLU A 42 -10.17 3.23 5.09
N ARG A 43 -10.63 2.09 5.60
CA ARG A 43 -10.81 0.88 4.78
C ARG A 43 -12.00 1.06 3.83
N ALA A 44 -11.70 1.25 2.56
CA ALA A 44 -12.69 1.56 1.53
C ALA A 44 -13.31 0.29 0.92
N ALA A 45 -12.51 -0.73 0.62
CA ALA A 45 -12.99 -1.96 -0.02
C ALA A 45 -12.04 -3.15 0.16
N ILE A 46 -12.56 -4.35 -0.14
CA ILE A 46 -11.75 -5.54 -0.46
C ILE A 46 -12.00 -5.87 -1.93
N VAL A 47 -10.92 -6.07 -2.67
CA VAL A 47 -10.90 -6.49 -4.08
C VAL A 47 -9.98 -7.71 -4.24
N ARG A 48 -9.91 -8.26 -5.46
CA ARG A 48 -9.01 -9.36 -5.81
C ARG A 48 -7.86 -8.88 -6.69
N GLY A 49 -6.78 -9.64 -6.72
CA GLY A 49 -5.64 -9.42 -7.61
C GLY A 49 -6.07 -9.25 -9.08
N ASN A 50 -7.06 -10.02 -9.54
CA ASN A 50 -7.53 -9.95 -10.92
C ASN A 50 -8.35 -8.68 -11.24
N ASP A 51 -8.77 -7.92 -10.23
CA ASP A 51 -9.53 -6.70 -10.45
C ASP A 51 -8.65 -5.59 -11.02
N GLN A 52 -9.26 -4.75 -11.85
CA GLN A 52 -8.62 -3.57 -12.43
C GLN A 52 -8.71 -2.38 -11.47
N TYR A 53 -7.59 -1.68 -11.28
CA TYR A 53 -7.56 -0.43 -10.49
C TYR A 53 -7.65 0.84 -11.35
N ASN A 54 -7.40 0.68 -12.65
CA ASN A 54 -7.72 1.62 -13.72
C ASN A 54 -7.99 0.81 -15.01
N ALA A 55 -8.34 1.48 -16.11
CA ALA A 55 -8.74 0.80 -17.35
C ALA A 55 -7.66 -0.12 -17.96
N GLU A 56 -6.39 0.11 -17.63
CA GLU A 56 -5.24 -0.51 -18.30
C GLU A 56 -4.54 -1.57 -17.45
N ALA A 57 -4.74 -1.58 -16.12
CA ALA A 57 -3.92 -2.38 -15.22
C ALA A 57 -4.70 -3.05 -14.07
N ARG A 58 -4.22 -4.23 -13.67
CA ARG A 58 -4.74 -5.05 -12.58
C ARG A 58 -3.79 -5.08 -11.39
N TYR A 59 -4.33 -5.34 -10.20
CA TYR A 59 -3.53 -5.43 -8.98
C TYR A 59 -2.49 -6.56 -9.04
N ALA A 60 -2.86 -7.73 -9.56
CA ALA A 60 -2.00 -8.91 -9.66
C ALA A 60 -0.69 -8.61 -10.40
N ASP A 61 -0.82 -7.96 -11.57
CA ASP A 61 0.31 -7.64 -12.44
C ASP A 61 1.25 -6.60 -11.79
N SER A 62 0.69 -5.59 -11.13
CA SER A 62 1.47 -4.52 -10.51
C SER A 62 2.13 -4.95 -9.19
N MET A 63 1.41 -5.73 -8.39
CA MET A 63 1.86 -6.16 -7.06
C MET A 63 2.66 -7.47 -7.09
N LEU A 64 2.76 -8.13 -8.25
CA LEU A 64 3.37 -9.45 -8.43
C LEU A 64 2.74 -10.49 -7.48
N ILE A 65 1.41 -10.54 -7.46
CA ILE A 65 0.61 -11.48 -6.66
C ILE A 65 -0.27 -12.32 -7.57
N VAL A 66 -0.77 -13.46 -7.07
CA VAL A 66 -1.70 -14.30 -7.83
C VAL A 66 -3.07 -13.61 -8.01
N PRO A 67 -3.82 -13.88 -9.09
CA PRO A 67 -5.10 -13.22 -9.38
C PRO A 67 -6.17 -13.35 -8.28
N GLU A 68 -6.15 -14.44 -7.52
CA GLU A 68 -7.12 -14.73 -6.46
C GLU A 68 -6.82 -14.01 -5.15
N GLN A 69 -5.61 -13.47 -5.02
CA GLN A 69 -5.10 -12.86 -3.80
C GLN A 69 -5.99 -11.69 -3.37
N THR A 70 -6.34 -11.65 -2.09
CA THR A 70 -7.11 -10.56 -1.50
C THR A 70 -6.29 -9.28 -1.44
N VAL A 71 -6.87 -8.17 -1.88
CA VAL A 71 -6.28 -6.83 -1.82
C VAL A 71 -7.22 -5.92 -1.03
N GLU A 72 -6.70 -5.32 0.02
CA GLU A 72 -7.39 -4.31 0.82
C GLU A 72 -7.12 -2.92 0.27
N LEU A 73 -8.18 -2.15 0.01
CA LEU A 73 -8.05 -0.75 -0.40
C LEU A 73 -8.30 0.17 0.77
N ARG A 74 -7.29 0.99 1.08
CA ARG A 74 -7.34 2.02 2.11
C ARG A 74 -7.31 3.39 1.46
N ARG A 75 -8.33 4.21 1.70
CA ARG A 75 -8.33 5.62 1.31
C ARG A 75 -7.46 6.40 2.30
N VAL A 76 -6.56 7.22 1.82
CA VAL A 76 -5.74 8.11 2.65
C VAL A 76 -6.52 9.40 2.89
N VAL A 77 -6.81 9.71 4.16
CA VAL A 77 -7.55 10.92 4.56
C VAL A 77 -6.60 12.04 4.98
N GLU A 78 -5.53 11.69 5.69
CA GLU A 78 -4.52 12.63 6.17
C GLU A 78 -3.13 12.03 6.02
N ARG A 79 -2.12 12.89 5.84
CA ARG A 79 -0.73 12.49 5.65
C ARG A 79 0.21 13.40 6.43
N THR A 80 1.17 12.78 7.09
CA THR A 80 2.35 13.40 7.67
C THR A 80 3.55 12.99 6.84
N LEU A 81 4.34 13.98 6.39
CA LEU A 81 5.54 13.74 5.60
C LEU A 81 6.69 13.23 6.50
N PRO A 82 7.72 12.56 5.93
CA PRO A 82 8.90 12.15 6.68
C PRO A 82 9.62 13.36 7.29
N GLU A 83 10.24 13.18 8.47
CA GLU A 83 10.88 14.30 9.20
C GLU A 83 11.98 15.01 8.40
N LYS A 84 12.67 14.29 7.51
CA LYS A 84 13.81 14.77 6.72
C LYS A 84 13.48 14.99 5.24
N SER A 85 12.20 14.98 4.85
CA SER A 85 11.78 15.13 3.46
C SER A 85 10.44 15.87 3.35
N ASN A 86 10.34 16.75 2.37
CA ASN A 86 9.09 17.43 2.02
C ASN A 86 8.31 16.72 0.89
N ALA A 87 8.76 15.53 0.48
CA ALA A 87 8.09 14.72 -0.54
C ALA A 87 7.27 13.60 0.10
N ASP A 88 6.16 13.23 -0.56
CA ASP A 88 5.39 12.05 -0.18
C ASP A 88 6.27 10.79 -0.37
N PRO A 89 6.44 9.94 0.65
CA PRO A 89 7.38 8.83 0.58
C PRO A 89 6.97 7.76 -0.45
N PHE A 90 5.68 7.70 -0.82
CA PHE A 90 5.19 6.73 -1.77
C PHE A 90 4.98 7.32 -3.17
N CYS A 91 4.51 8.56 -3.25
CA CYS A 91 4.15 9.22 -4.51
C CYS A 91 5.05 10.40 -4.91
N GLY A 92 6.11 10.68 -4.14
CA GLY A 92 7.09 11.72 -4.43
C GLY A 92 6.47 13.11 -4.46
N ALA A 93 6.49 13.73 -5.65
CA ALA A 93 5.94 15.07 -5.86
C ALA A 93 4.40 15.12 -5.84
N GLY A 94 3.72 13.98 -6.04
CA GLY A 94 2.26 13.92 -5.98
C GLY A 94 1.74 13.34 -4.67
N LYS A 95 0.41 13.30 -4.53
CA LYS A 95 -0.27 12.89 -3.30
C LYS A 95 -0.73 11.43 -3.37
N THR A 96 -0.35 10.61 -2.38
CA THR A 96 -1.01 9.31 -2.18
C THR A 96 -2.47 9.52 -1.78
N GLY A 97 -3.37 8.98 -2.59
CA GLY A 97 -4.81 8.97 -2.34
C GLY A 97 -5.31 7.62 -1.83
N TYR A 98 -4.70 6.52 -2.30
CA TYR A 98 -5.05 5.16 -1.87
C TYR A 98 -3.81 4.30 -1.63
N LEU A 99 -3.92 3.41 -0.66
CA LEU A 99 -2.96 2.35 -0.36
C LEU A 99 -3.66 1.00 -0.54
N ALA A 100 -3.20 0.22 -1.51
CA ALA A 100 -3.63 -1.15 -1.74
C ALA A 100 -2.67 -2.09 -1.00
N VAL A 101 -3.20 -2.93 -0.12
CA VAL A 101 -2.41 -3.81 0.76
C VAL A 101 -2.79 -5.26 0.47
N SER A 102 -1.80 -6.09 0.19
CA SER A 102 -1.96 -7.53 0.02
C SER A 102 -0.92 -8.25 0.86
N LYS A 103 -1.31 -9.37 1.47
CA LYS A 103 -0.41 -10.22 2.25
C LYS A 103 -0.25 -11.56 1.54
N VAL A 104 0.94 -11.83 1.03
CA VAL A 104 1.32 -13.09 0.39
C VAL A 104 2.28 -13.86 1.27
N ARG A 105 2.38 -15.17 1.05
CA ARG A 105 3.40 -16.00 1.69
C ARG A 105 4.48 -16.31 0.67
N GLU A 106 5.71 -15.90 0.97
CA GLU A 106 6.89 -16.15 0.14
C GLU A 106 7.83 -17.07 0.93
N GLY A 107 7.84 -18.35 0.58
CA GLY A 107 8.50 -19.40 1.37
C GLY A 107 7.91 -19.47 2.78
N ASP A 108 8.76 -19.27 3.79
CA ASP A 108 8.36 -19.31 5.20
C ASP A 108 7.98 -17.95 5.80
N THR A 109 8.06 -16.88 5.01
CA THR A 109 7.84 -15.50 5.48
C THR A 109 6.56 -14.92 4.89
N ASP A 110 5.82 -14.16 5.69
CA ASP A 110 4.71 -13.39 5.19
C ASP A 110 5.23 -12.06 4.64
N VAL A 111 4.90 -11.76 3.39
CA VAL A 111 5.29 -10.51 2.71
C VAL A 111 4.04 -9.69 2.42
N VAL A 112 4.03 -8.46 2.92
CA VAL A 112 3.03 -7.45 2.61
C VAL A 112 3.48 -6.69 1.37
N LYS A 113 2.72 -6.80 0.30
CA LYS A 113 2.82 -5.95 -0.88
C LYS A 113 1.94 -4.71 -0.64
N LEU A 114 2.55 -3.53 -0.65
CA LEU A 114 1.88 -2.24 -0.51
C LEU A 114 2.04 -1.46 -1.80
N MET A 115 0.91 -1.14 -2.43
CA MET A 115 0.84 -0.38 -3.67
C MET A 115 0.22 0.98 -3.41
N ALA A 116 0.93 2.04 -3.76
CA ALA A 116 0.46 3.41 -3.60
C ALA A 116 -0.11 3.96 -4.90
N LEU A 117 -1.28 4.58 -4.80
CA LEU A 117 -2.05 5.14 -5.91
C LEU A 117 -2.29 6.63 -5.68
N GLN A 118 -2.16 7.43 -6.74
CA GLN A 118 -2.71 8.79 -6.81
C GLN A 118 -4.17 8.74 -7.25
N GLY A 119 -4.89 9.82 -6.97
CA GLY A 119 -6.30 9.98 -7.36
C GLY A 119 -7.24 9.98 -6.15
N GLU A 120 -8.42 10.56 -6.34
CA GLU A 120 -9.45 10.67 -5.28
C GLU A 120 -10.61 9.71 -5.48
N ALA A 121 -10.79 9.20 -6.70
CA ALA A 121 -11.80 8.20 -7.02
C ALA A 121 -11.40 6.83 -6.45
N LEU A 122 -12.41 6.05 -6.02
CA LEU A 122 -12.19 4.66 -5.61
C LEU A 122 -11.54 3.90 -6.79
N PRO A 123 -10.37 3.28 -6.60
CA PRO A 123 -9.69 2.53 -7.66
C PRO A 123 -10.58 1.44 -8.27
N ALA A 124 -10.76 1.50 -9.57
CA ALA A 124 -11.59 0.60 -10.37
C ALA A 124 -11.28 0.82 -11.86
N ALA A 125 -11.67 -0.12 -12.73
CA ALA A 125 -11.50 0.00 -14.19
C ALA A 125 -11.98 1.35 -14.77
N SER A 126 -13.10 1.86 -14.28
CA SER A 126 -13.73 3.10 -14.74
C SER A 126 -13.29 4.36 -13.97
N ALA A 127 -12.40 4.22 -12.99
CA ALA A 127 -12.01 5.33 -12.11
C ALA A 127 -11.15 6.35 -12.86
N PRO A 128 -11.56 7.62 -12.96
CA PRO A 128 -10.75 8.64 -13.61
C PRO A 128 -9.58 9.04 -12.71
N GLY A 129 -8.41 9.28 -13.31
CA GLY A 129 -7.27 9.89 -12.62
C GLY A 129 -6.60 9.02 -11.55
N VAL A 130 -6.78 7.69 -11.60
CA VAL A 130 -6.07 6.75 -10.73
C VAL A 130 -4.77 6.31 -11.40
N THR A 131 -3.64 6.62 -10.76
CA THR A 131 -2.30 6.33 -11.30
C THR A 131 -1.44 5.63 -10.25
N LEU A 132 -0.74 4.57 -10.65
CA LEU A 132 0.24 3.90 -9.82
C LEU A 132 1.45 4.80 -9.56
N CYS A 133 1.77 5.02 -8.29
CA CYS A 133 3.02 5.64 -7.88
C CYS A 133 4.14 4.60 -7.88
N LYS A 134 4.00 3.62 -6.98
CA LYS A 134 5.01 2.61 -6.73
C LYS A 134 4.44 1.47 -5.89
N VAL A 135 5.10 0.32 -5.98
CA VAL A 135 4.84 -0.87 -5.17
C VAL A 135 6.05 -1.14 -4.29
N PHE A 136 5.78 -1.53 -3.05
CA PHE A 136 6.74 -1.79 -1.99
C PHE A 136 6.46 -3.15 -1.37
N SER A 137 7.49 -3.84 -0.91
CA SER A 137 7.39 -5.11 -0.18
C SER A 137 7.93 -4.92 1.23
N TYR A 138 7.18 -5.41 2.21
CA TYR A 138 7.58 -5.46 3.62
C TYR A 138 7.39 -6.90 4.12
N SER A 139 8.35 -7.45 4.83
CA SER A 139 8.28 -8.79 5.41
C SER A 139 7.90 -8.73 6.88
N SER A 140 7.16 -9.73 7.35
CA SER A 140 7.02 -9.96 8.78
C SER A 140 8.41 -10.18 9.39
N PRO A 141 8.71 -9.63 10.57
CA PRO A 141 9.96 -9.96 11.25
C PRO A 141 10.09 -11.48 11.40
N ALA A 142 11.30 -11.99 11.18
CA ALA A 142 11.60 -13.40 11.41
C ALA A 142 11.26 -13.74 12.88
N LYS A 143 10.52 -14.83 13.09
CA LYS A 143 10.20 -15.34 14.42
C LYS A 143 11.45 -15.90 15.10
#